data_AF-A0A7X9MVJ8-F1
#
_entry.id   AF-A0A7X9MVJ8-F1
#
_cell.length_a   1.000
_cell.length_b   1.000
_cell.length_c   1.000
_cell.angle_alpha   90.00
_cell.angle_beta   90.00
_cell.angle_gamma   90.00
#
_symmetry.space_group_name_H-M   'P 1'
#
loop_
_entity.id
_entity.type
_entity.pdbx_description
1 polymer ?
#
loop_
_entity_poly.entity_id
_entity_poly.type
_entity_poly.pdbx_seq_one_letter_code
_entity_poly.pdbx_strand_id
1 'polypeptide(L)'
;MNTTDFQKELLKQAKATGFSEAEAYYERSDSFKCMIFNGEVDSYETSEEAGIGFRGLYNGNMGYAYTEKIDESSIAFLVENAKANADILDESDNSSIFEGSKEYVQHSFYNPELKKIGIPDKIEFIKAIEQKVLAYDPRITTLNYCMLEDFNSERLMINNKGLSLQDERNGLYIFVSAVVKADNEMKTGHVIKMTRDFHTLNADEIATELAKEALSYLGGKTIPSGKYPVVFRHDSAASLLAIFSEIFSAENTQKDQSLLKGKVGEKIGSDLLTLVDDPFHPDAFSGSSFDGEGVATKKQTIISNGTLETILHNRKTAKIDGCESTGNAYKSSYKGTLTIAPQNLYIAPGEQNREQILSKLSNGVYITNLSGLHSGTNTISGDFSVEATGYHIKDGNIASPIKQMTIAGNFYHVLKTIDDIASDLTFQPGGYGSPSILVKELAVTVD
;
A
#
# COMPACT_ATOMS: atom_id res chain seq x y z
N MET A 1 1.69 -3.22 35.11
CA MET A 1 0.31 -2.89 34.69
C MET A 1 0.16 -3.38 33.26
N ASN A 2 -0.92 -4.08 32.89
CA ASN A 2 -1.12 -4.45 31.47
C ASN A 2 -1.55 -3.21 30.65
N THR A 3 -1.47 -3.27 29.32
CA THR A 3 -1.76 -2.13 28.44
C THR A 3 -3.17 -1.58 28.62
N THR A 4 -4.17 -2.44 28.74
CA THR A 4 -5.57 -2.03 28.92
C THR A 4 -5.79 -1.29 30.24
N ASP A 5 -5.16 -1.75 31.33
CA ASP A 5 -5.22 -1.11 32.64
C ASP A 5 -4.50 0.25 32.61
N PHE A 6 -3.37 0.35 31.89
CA PHE A 6 -2.69 1.63 31.66
C PHE A 6 -3.61 2.63 30.95
N GLN A 7 -4.24 2.23 29.85
CA GLN A 7 -5.11 3.12 29.09
C GLN A 7 -6.32 3.56 29.93
N LYS A 8 -6.91 2.67 30.73
CA LYS A 8 -8.03 3.00 31.63
C LYS A 8 -7.63 4.02 32.70
N GLU A 9 -6.48 3.85 33.34
CA GLU A 9 -6.00 4.80 34.34
C GLU A 9 -5.63 6.15 33.70
N LEU A 10 -5.02 6.14 32.51
CA LEU A 10 -4.75 7.35 31.73
C LEU A 10 -6.04 8.14 31.43
N LEU A 11 -7.09 7.49 30.91
CA LEU A 11 -8.36 8.16 30.63
C LEU A 11 -9.03 8.71 31.90
N LYS A 12 -8.89 8.01 33.03
CA LYS A 12 -9.40 8.46 34.32
C LYS A 12 -8.67 9.73 34.81
N GLN A 13 -7.34 9.77 34.71
CA GLN A 13 -6.55 10.95 35.09
C GLN A 13 -6.77 12.13 34.13
N ALA A 14 -6.88 11.87 32.82
CA ALA A 14 -7.25 12.88 31.84
C ALA A 14 -8.60 13.55 32.18
N LYS A 15 -9.62 12.74 32.51
CA LYS A 15 -10.92 13.28 32.92
C LYS A 15 -10.81 14.12 34.21
N ALA A 16 -10.02 13.67 35.19
CA ALA A 16 -9.81 14.39 36.45
C ALA A 16 -9.08 15.74 36.27
N THR A 17 -8.29 15.88 35.20
CA THR A 17 -7.49 17.08 34.89
C THR A 17 -8.17 18.05 33.92
N GLY A 18 -9.40 17.74 33.49
CA GLY A 18 -10.26 18.66 32.72
C GLY A 18 -10.47 18.30 31.26
N PHE A 19 -9.98 17.15 30.79
CA PHE A 19 -10.32 16.66 29.45
C PHE A 19 -11.79 16.20 29.41
N SER A 20 -12.60 16.80 28.55
CA SER A 20 -14.02 16.44 28.40
C SER A 20 -14.19 15.16 27.58
N GLU A 21 -13.39 15.00 26.53
CA GLU A 21 -13.30 13.82 25.70
C GLU A 21 -11.85 13.35 25.63
N ALA A 22 -11.61 12.03 25.64
CA ALA A 22 -10.26 11.48 25.67
C ALA A 22 -10.20 10.09 25.04
N GLU A 23 -9.14 9.81 24.30
CA GLU A 23 -8.85 8.55 23.61
C GLU A 23 -7.39 8.15 23.85
N ALA A 24 -7.18 6.85 24.07
CA ALA A 24 -5.87 6.23 24.11
C ALA A 24 -5.78 5.18 22.98
N TYR A 25 -4.75 5.31 22.16
CA TYR A 25 -4.44 4.41 21.05
C TYR A 25 -3.09 3.75 21.33
N TYR A 26 -3.10 2.44 21.56
CA TYR A 26 -1.90 1.62 21.64
C TYR A 26 -1.67 0.92 20.31
N GLU A 27 -0.41 0.80 19.96
CA GLU A 27 0.03 0.01 18.83
C GLU A 27 1.33 -0.68 19.20
N ARG A 28 1.43 -1.95 18.79
CA ARG A 28 2.66 -2.72 18.77
C ARG A 28 2.87 -3.27 17.38
N SER A 29 4.11 -3.22 16.92
CA SER A 29 4.54 -3.88 15.69
C SER A 29 5.82 -4.65 15.97
N ASP A 30 5.86 -5.89 15.48
CA ASP A 30 7.04 -6.74 15.50
C ASP A 30 7.39 -7.10 14.06
N SER A 31 8.67 -7.08 13.68
CA SER A 31 9.09 -7.59 12.37
C SER A 31 10.41 -8.35 12.45
N PHE A 32 10.56 -9.33 11.57
CA PHE A 32 11.84 -9.94 11.25
C PHE A 32 12.12 -9.74 9.77
N LYS A 33 13.28 -9.18 9.46
CA LYS A 33 13.79 -9.00 8.11
C LYS A 33 15.13 -9.70 7.97
N CYS A 34 15.34 -10.40 6.87
CA CYS A 34 16.61 -11.02 6.53
C CYS A 34 16.96 -10.78 5.07
N MET A 35 18.21 -10.43 4.80
CA MET A 35 18.79 -10.33 3.47
C MET A 35 19.89 -11.38 3.31
N ILE A 36 19.86 -12.09 2.19
CA ILE A 36 20.86 -13.07 1.81
C ILE A 36 21.74 -12.50 0.69
N PHE A 37 23.04 -12.79 0.77
CA PHE A 37 23.99 -12.52 -0.30
C PHE A 37 25.05 -13.63 -0.36
N ASN A 38 25.20 -14.26 -1.52
CA ASN A 38 26.19 -15.30 -1.81
C ASN A 38 26.14 -16.50 -0.84
N GLY A 39 24.93 -16.99 -0.55
CA GLY A 39 24.66 -18.15 0.30
C GLY A 39 24.70 -17.88 1.81
N GLU A 40 25.04 -16.64 2.19
CA GLU A 40 25.18 -16.22 3.57
C GLU A 40 24.18 -15.11 3.95
N VAL A 41 23.94 -14.98 5.25
CA VAL A 41 23.13 -13.87 5.76
C VAL A 41 23.97 -12.60 5.66
N ASP A 42 23.55 -11.69 4.79
CA ASP A 42 24.17 -10.37 4.63
C ASP A 42 23.78 -9.45 5.78
N SER A 43 22.48 -9.45 6.12
CA SER A 43 21.93 -8.74 7.26
C SER A 43 20.69 -9.44 7.80
N TYR A 44 20.41 -9.24 9.08
CA TYR A 44 19.09 -9.50 9.63
C TYR A 44 18.74 -8.41 10.63
N GLU A 45 17.46 -8.15 10.78
CA GLU A 45 16.89 -7.16 11.69
C GLU A 45 15.67 -7.75 12.37
N THR A 46 15.58 -7.56 13.68
CA THR A 46 14.36 -7.78 14.45
C THR A 46 13.95 -6.45 15.04
N SER A 47 12.73 -6.00 14.75
CA SER A 47 12.17 -4.78 15.32
C SER A 47 11.02 -5.13 16.27
N GLU A 48 10.95 -4.44 17.39
CA GLU A 48 9.77 -4.38 18.26
C GLU A 48 9.55 -2.90 18.58
N GLU A 49 8.43 -2.37 18.09
CA GLU A 49 7.98 -1.03 18.41
C GLU A 49 6.65 -1.13 19.15
N ALA A 50 6.55 -0.49 20.31
CA ALA A 50 5.30 -0.41 21.04
C ALA A 50 5.15 0.97 21.68
N GLY A 51 3.94 1.52 21.63
CA GLY A 51 3.68 2.80 22.26
C GLY A 51 2.21 3.15 22.34
N ILE A 52 1.95 4.24 23.07
CA ILE A 52 0.61 4.78 23.29
C ILE A 52 0.59 6.23 22.85
N GLY A 53 -0.32 6.55 21.95
CA GLY A 53 -0.78 7.89 21.65
C GLY A 53 -2.00 8.23 22.50
N PHE A 54 -2.00 9.42 23.07
CA PHE A 54 -3.11 9.98 23.84
C PHE A 54 -3.59 11.26 23.15
N ARG A 55 -4.89 11.34 22.89
CA ARG A 55 -5.53 12.60 22.47
C ARG A 55 -6.72 12.94 23.35
N GLY A 56 -6.99 14.22 23.55
CA GLY A 56 -8.18 14.64 24.28
C GLY A 56 -8.53 16.11 24.08
N LEU A 57 -9.80 16.41 24.29
CA LEU A 57 -10.35 17.76 24.19
C LEU A 57 -10.19 18.49 25.52
N TYR A 58 -9.32 19.50 25.56
CA TYR A 58 -9.06 20.37 26.71
C TYR A 58 -9.36 21.82 26.33
N ASN A 59 -10.22 22.50 27.09
CA ASN A 59 -10.66 23.88 26.81
C ASN A 59 -11.16 24.12 25.37
N GLY A 60 -11.70 23.09 24.70
CA GLY A 60 -12.18 23.15 23.33
C GLY A 60 -11.14 22.82 22.25
N ASN A 61 -9.89 22.57 22.63
CA ASN A 61 -8.78 22.23 21.72
C ASN A 61 -8.33 20.77 21.89
N MET A 62 -7.96 20.11 20.79
CA MET A 62 -7.49 18.73 20.81
C MET A 62 -5.99 18.68 21.11
N GLY A 63 -5.66 18.25 22.33
CA GLY A 63 -4.30 17.97 22.75
C GLY A 63 -3.84 16.59 22.31
N TYR A 64 -2.54 16.43 22.04
CA TYR A 64 -1.91 15.16 21.70
C TYR A 64 -0.59 14.96 22.42
N ALA A 65 -0.33 13.75 22.91
CA ALA A 65 0.98 13.32 23.40
C ALA A 65 1.16 11.82 23.17
N TYR A 66 2.40 11.34 23.16
CA TYR A 66 2.68 9.91 23.02
C TYR A 66 3.84 9.47 23.91
N THR A 67 3.94 8.16 24.15
CA THR A 67 5.03 7.53 24.91
C THR A 67 5.28 6.10 24.44
N GLU A 68 6.54 5.67 24.52
CA GLU A 68 6.94 4.25 24.39
C GLU A 68 7.02 3.58 25.77
N LYS A 69 7.01 4.37 26.84
CA LYS A 69 7.05 3.89 28.23
C LYS A 69 5.63 3.67 28.74
N ILE A 70 5.23 2.40 28.88
CA ILE A 70 3.88 1.99 29.34
C ILE A 70 3.95 1.58 30.82
N ASP A 71 4.09 2.58 31.70
CA ASP A 71 4.01 2.39 33.15
C ASP A 71 3.42 3.63 33.83
N GLU A 72 2.99 3.48 35.08
CA GLU A 72 2.27 4.53 35.82
C GLU A 72 2.97 5.89 35.81
N SER A 73 4.31 5.93 35.74
CA SER A 73 5.08 7.17 35.73
C SER A 73 4.90 8.01 34.47
N SER A 74 4.50 7.42 33.34
CA SER A 74 4.31 8.13 32.08
C SER A 74 2.90 8.72 31.90
N ILE A 75 1.94 8.36 32.76
CA ILE A 75 0.57 8.89 32.66
C ILE A 75 0.54 10.39 32.86
N ALA A 76 1.18 10.88 33.93
CA ALA A 76 1.27 12.32 34.20
C ALA A 76 1.96 13.06 33.04
N PHE A 77 3.00 12.45 32.45
CA PHE A 77 3.67 13.00 31.27
C PHE A 77 2.71 13.15 30.09
N LEU A 78 1.95 12.11 29.73
CA LEU A 78 0.99 12.17 28.63
C LEU A 78 -0.08 13.24 28.83
N VAL A 79 -0.67 13.29 30.03
CA VAL A 79 -1.75 14.23 30.36
C VAL A 79 -1.26 15.67 30.31
N GLU A 80 -0.12 15.98 30.96
CA GLU A 80 0.41 17.35 31.01
C GLU A 80 0.91 17.82 29.64
N ASN A 81 1.57 16.96 28.85
CA ASN A 81 2.01 17.35 27.51
C ASN A 81 0.84 17.53 26.55
N ALA A 82 -0.16 16.65 26.57
CA ALA A 82 -1.34 16.83 25.73
C ALA A 82 -2.09 18.11 26.09
N LYS A 83 -2.17 18.44 27.38
CA LYS A 83 -2.76 19.69 27.86
C LYS A 83 -1.98 20.91 27.36
N ALA A 84 -0.66 20.92 27.55
CA ALA A 84 0.20 21.99 27.05
C ALA A 84 0.06 22.17 25.53
N ASN A 85 -0.02 21.06 24.78
CA ASN A 85 -0.24 21.08 23.33
C ASN A 85 -1.63 21.59 22.95
N ALA A 86 -2.67 21.36 23.76
CA ALA A 86 -4.00 21.94 23.53
C ALA A 86 -4.03 23.45 23.79
N ASP A 87 -3.30 23.93 24.80
CA ASP A 87 -3.29 25.34 25.22
C ASP A 87 -2.58 26.27 24.22
N ILE A 88 -1.66 25.74 23.40
CA ILE A 88 -0.96 26.53 22.36
C ILE A 88 -1.71 26.61 21.02
N LEU A 89 -2.85 25.93 20.89
CA LEU A 89 -3.66 25.97 19.67
C LEU A 89 -4.54 27.22 19.66
N ASP A 90 -4.32 28.07 18.65
CA ASP A 90 -5.00 29.37 18.53
C ASP A 90 -6.49 29.25 18.15
N GLU A 91 -6.89 28.18 17.46
CA GLU A 91 -8.27 27.95 17.05
C GLU A 91 -8.72 26.49 17.27
N SER A 92 -9.93 26.34 17.82
CA SER A 92 -10.61 25.06 17.90
C SER A 92 -11.09 24.65 16.50
N ASP A 93 -10.67 23.47 16.05
CA ASP A 93 -11.16 22.88 14.79
C ASP A 93 -12.52 22.18 14.95
N ASN A 94 -13.20 22.37 16.08
CA ASN A 94 -14.45 21.68 16.46
C ASN A 94 -14.33 20.14 16.32
N SER A 95 -13.15 19.59 16.58
CA SER A 95 -12.93 18.15 16.67
C SER A 95 -13.63 17.54 17.88
N SER A 96 -13.90 16.24 17.77
CA SER A 96 -14.48 15.44 18.84
C SER A 96 -13.92 14.02 18.77
N ILE A 97 -13.89 13.33 19.90
CA ILE A 97 -13.62 11.90 19.97
C ILE A 97 -14.87 11.13 19.52
N PHE A 98 -14.65 10.16 18.63
CA PHE A 98 -15.70 9.33 18.08
C PHE A 98 -16.26 8.37 19.14
N GLU A 99 -17.58 8.25 19.24
CA GLU A 99 -18.21 7.40 20.27
C GLU A 99 -18.16 5.90 19.93
N GLY A 100 -18.00 5.56 18.65
CA GLY A 100 -18.00 4.20 18.15
C GLY A 100 -19.07 3.97 17.09
N SER A 101 -18.77 3.07 16.16
CA SER A 101 -19.72 2.59 15.17
C SER A 101 -20.69 1.61 15.81
N LYS A 102 -21.90 1.49 15.23
CA LYS A 102 -22.91 0.54 15.72
C LYS A 102 -22.44 -0.91 15.64
N GLU A 103 -21.72 -1.24 14.57
CA GLU A 103 -21.26 -2.59 14.26
C GLU A 103 -19.87 -2.52 13.62
N TYR A 104 -19.07 -3.56 13.85
CA TYR A 104 -17.76 -3.76 13.23
C TYR A 104 -17.73 -5.15 12.60
N VAL A 105 -17.23 -5.24 11.37
CA VAL A 105 -17.07 -6.51 10.68
C VAL A 105 -16.04 -7.36 11.42
N GLN A 106 -16.39 -8.61 11.71
CA GLN A 106 -15.46 -9.58 12.27
C GLN A 106 -14.69 -10.23 11.12
N HIS A 107 -13.41 -9.93 11.00
CA HIS A 107 -12.52 -10.48 9.99
C HIS A 107 -11.15 -10.82 10.61
N SER A 108 -10.58 -11.95 10.21
CA SER A 108 -9.26 -12.36 10.71
C SER A 108 -8.16 -11.88 9.78
N PHE A 109 -7.39 -10.87 10.21
CA PHE A 109 -6.20 -10.39 9.49
C PHE A 109 -4.91 -11.11 9.91
N TYR A 110 -5.04 -12.12 10.77
CA TYR A 110 -3.96 -12.81 11.44
C TYR A 110 -4.02 -14.32 11.19
N ASN A 111 -2.87 -14.93 10.95
CA ASN A 111 -2.69 -16.38 10.92
C ASN A 111 -1.77 -16.84 12.07
N PRO A 112 -2.27 -17.58 13.07
CA PRO A 112 -1.45 -18.06 14.18
C PRO A 112 -0.36 -19.05 13.77
N GLU A 113 -0.49 -19.76 12.65
CA GLU A 113 0.52 -20.71 12.19
C GLU A 113 1.78 -20.01 11.69
N LEU A 114 1.67 -18.80 11.12
CA LEU A 114 2.84 -18.04 10.65
C LEU A 114 3.79 -17.68 11.80
N LYS A 115 3.24 -17.37 12.99
CA LYS A 115 4.03 -17.06 14.20
C LYS A 115 4.84 -18.26 14.71
N LYS A 116 4.46 -19.48 14.34
CA LYS A 116 5.17 -20.70 14.75
C LYS A 116 6.39 -21.01 13.88
N ILE A 117 6.53 -20.35 12.73
CA ILE A 117 7.66 -20.55 11.82
C ILE A 117 8.92 -19.93 12.44
N GLY A 118 9.94 -20.76 12.67
CA GLY A 118 11.20 -20.34 13.26
C GLY A 118 12.00 -19.43 12.32
N ILE A 119 12.79 -18.52 12.90
CA ILE A 119 13.76 -17.72 12.13
C ILE A 119 14.71 -18.62 11.30
N PRO A 120 15.24 -19.75 11.81
CA PRO A 120 16.07 -20.65 11.00
C PRO A 120 15.37 -21.17 9.74
N ASP A 121 14.09 -21.56 9.84
CA ASP A 121 13.34 -22.07 8.68
C ASP A 121 13.16 -20.97 7.61
N LYS A 122 12.93 -19.72 8.03
CA LYS A 122 12.83 -18.56 7.13
C LYS A 122 14.14 -18.30 6.41
N ILE A 123 15.27 -18.33 7.14
CA ILE A 123 16.62 -18.13 6.57
C ILE A 123 16.96 -19.23 5.57
N GLU A 124 16.75 -20.49 5.93
CA GLU A 124 17.03 -21.61 5.02
C GLU A 124 16.16 -21.55 3.76
N PHE A 125 14.90 -21.12 3.89
CA PHE A 125 14.02 -20.94 2.74
C PHE A 125 14.52 -19.86 1.77
N ILE A 126 14.88 -18.68 2.27
CA ILE A 126 15.37 -17.58 1.39
C ILE A 126 16.76 -17.89 0.81
N LYS A 127 17.63 -18.61 1.55
CA LYS A 127 18.89 -19.15 1.01
C LYS A 127 18.66 -20.15 -0.12
N ALA A 128 17.67 -21.03 0.02
CA ALA A 128 17.31 -21.99 -1.02
C ALA A 128 16.85 -21.29 -2.30
N ILE A 129 16.12 -20.17 -2.21
CA ILE A 129 15.74 -19.37 -3.38
C ILE A 129 17.00 -18.85 -4.09
N GLU A 130 17.91 -18.18 -3.39
CA GLU A 130 19.13 -17.63 -4.02
C GLU A 130 19.95 -18.73 -4.70
N GLN A 131 20.18 -19.86 -4.03
CA GLN A 131 20.94 -20.98 -4.57
C GLN A 131 20.30 -21.52 -5.86
N LYS A 132 18.98 -21.71 -5.87
CA LYS A 132 18.25 -22.24 -7.03
C LYS A 132 18.25 -21.26 -8.20
N VAL A 133 18.12 -19.95 -7.93
CA VAL A 133 18.18 -18.90 -8.97
C VAL A 133 19.55 -18.85 -9.63
N LEU A 134 20.63 -18.83 -8.84
CA LEU A 134 22.00 -18.79 -9.36
C LEU A 134 22.37 -20.06 -10.15
N ALA A 135 21.78 -21.20 -9.79
CA ALA A 135 21.98 -22.47 -10.50
C ALA A 135 21.17 -22.59 -11.81
N TYR A 136 20.21 -21.68 -12.06
CA TYR A 136 19.26 -21.81 -13.17
C TYR A 136 19.88 -21.55 -14.55
N ASP A 137 20.66 -20.47 -14.68
CA ASP A 137 21.32 -20.07 -15.93
C ASP A 137 22.60 -19.29 -15.61
N PRO A 138 23.75 -19.57 -16.27
CA PRO A 138 25.03 -18.91 -15.97
C PRO A 138 25.04 -17.41 -16.25
N ARG A 139 24.06 -16.88 -16.99
CA ARG A 139 23.89 -15.44 -17.21
C ARG A 139 23.34 -14.74 -15.98
N ILE A 140 22.72 -15.45 -15.04
CA ILE A 140 22.31 -14.91 -13.75
C ILE A 140 23.56 -14.81 -12.88
N THR A 141 24.05 -13.59 -12.70
CA THR A 141 25.38 -13.35 -12.09
C THR A 141 25.34 -13.11 -10.60
N THR A 142 24.23 -12.57 -10.08
CA THR A 142 24.03 -12.28 -8.66
C THR A 142 22.56 -11.98 -8.39
N LEU A 143 22.13 -12.09 -7.13
CA LEU A 143 20.93 -11.43 -6.66
C LEU A 143 21.35 -10.13 -5.98
N ASN A 144 20.97 -8.99 -6.55
CA ASN A 144 21.23 -7.68 -5.93
C ASN A 144 20.24 -7.37 -4.80
N TYR A 145 19.22 -8.20 -4.63
CA TYR A 145 18.33 -8.20 -3.48
C TYR A 145 17.75 -9.59 -3.27
N CYS A 146 17.84 -10.13 -2.06
CA CYS A 146 17.22 -11.41 -1.71
C CYS A 146 16.71 -11.32 -0.27
N MET A 147 15.45 -10.92 -0.12
CA MET A 147 14.89 -10.55 1.18
C MET A 147 13.62 -11.32 1.49
N LEU A 148 13.50 -11.70 2.76
CA LEU A 148 12.26 -12.09 3.40
C LEU A 148 12.01 -11.13 4.57
N GLU A 149 10.79 -10.64 4.68
CA GLU A 149 10.33 -9.87 5.84
C GLU A 149 8.96 -10.38 6.28
N ASP A 150 8.82 -10.62 7.58
CA ASP A 150 7.52 -10.80 8.22
C ASP A 150 7.18 -9.60 9.11
N PHE A 151 5.89 -9.44 9.34
CA PHE A 151 5.37 -8.42 10.24
C PHE A 151 4.22 -8.99 11.06
N ASN A 152 4.11 -8.48 12.28
CA ASN A 152 3.00 -8.65 13.20
C ASN A 152 2.62 -7.28 13.73
N SER A 153 1.33 -7.01 13.91
CA SER A 153 0.87 -5.77 14.50
C SER A 153 -0.39 -5.99 15.33
N GLU A 154 -0.44 -5.34 16.48
CA GLU A 154 -1.58 -5.28 17.39
C GLU A 154 -1.95 -3.81 17.61
N ARG A 155 -3.24 -3.49 17.59
CA ARG A 155 -3.76 -2.17 17.91
C ARG A 155 -4.87 -2.27 18.94
N LEU A 156 -4.86 -1.36 19.92
CA LEU A 156 -5.93 -1.21 20.91
C LEU A 156 -6.36 0.25 20.95
N MET A 157 -7.65 0.52 20.82
CA MET A 157 -8.20 1.86 20.94
C MET A 157 -9.32 1.89 21.97
N ILE A 158 -9.16 2.73 23.00
CA ILE A 158 -10.22 2.96 23.98
C ILE A 158 -10.48 4.46 24.16
N ASN A 159 -11.70 4.83 24.53
CA ASN A 159 -12.01 6.20 24.87
C ASN A 159 -13.01 6.33 26.03
N ASN A 160 -13.16 7.55 26.54
CA ASN A 160 -14.05 7.85 27.66
C ASN A 160 -15.54 7.95 27.28
N LYS A 161 -15.91 7.60 26.04
CA LYS A 161 -17.29 7.56 25.50
C LYS A 161 -17.81 6.13 25.32
N GLY A 162 -16.98 5.11 25.60
CA GLY A 162 -17.36 3.70 25.60
C GLY A 162 -16.76 2.87 24.47
N LEU A 163 -15.96 3.47 23.58
CA LEU A 163 -15.25 2.73 22.54
C LEU A 163 -14.17 1.83 23.17
N SER A 164 -14.09 0.58 22.72
CA SER A 164 -13.03 -0.35 23.04
C SER A 164 -12.84 -1.31 21.87
N LEU A 165 -11.78 -1.13 21.11
CA LEU A 165 -11.48 -1.88 19.88
C LEU A 165 -10.10 -2.53 19.95
N GLN A 166 -9.98 -3.68 19.30
CA GLN A 166 -8.73 -4.41 19.13
C GLN A 166 -8.69 -4.99 17.72
N ASP A 167 -7.51 -4.93 17.08
CA ASP A 167 -7.22 -5.63 15.83
C ASP A 167 -5.80 -6.20 15.92
N GLU A 168 -5.61 -7.38 15.34
CA GLU A 168 -4.31 -8.01 15.14
C GLU A 168 -4.15 -8.39 13.66
N ARG A 169 -2.94 -8.23 13.13
CA ARG A 169 -2.61 -8.65 11.77
C ARG A 169 -1.20 -9.19 11.68
N ASN A 170 -0.98 -10.11 10.76
CA ASN A 170 0.37 -10.53 10.38
C ASN A 170 0.45 -10.85 8.89
N GLY A 171 1.68 -11.00 8.42
CA GLY A 171 1.97 -11.39 7.05
C GLY A 171 3.46 -11.57 6.84
N LEU A 172 3.81 -12.11 5.70
CA LEU A 172 5.17 -12.30 5.25
C LEU A 172 5.23 -11.93 3.78
N TYR A 173 6.29 -11.24 3.39
CA TYR A 173 6.59 -10.98 2.01
C TYR A 173 8.05 -11.26 1.66
N ILE A 174 8.25 -11.63 0.41
CA ILE A 174 9.56 -11.91 -0.18
C ILE A 174 9.74 -10.96 -1.34
N PHE A 175 10.91 -10.32 -1.39
CA PHE A 175 11.35 -9.56 -2.55
C PHE A 175 12.71 -10.11 -2.98
N VAL A 176 12.77 -10.64 -4.20
CA VAL A 176 14.00 -11.18 -4.79
C VAL A 176 14.23 -10.54 -6.14
N SER A 177 15.48 -10.13 -6.40
CA SER A 177 15.90 -9.40 -7.59
C SER A 177 17.21 -10.00 -8.09
N ALA A 178 17.21 -10.41 -9.36
CA ALA A 178 18.33 -11.07 -10.01
C ALA A 178 18.91 -10.20 -11.12
N VAL A 179 20.24 -10.12 -11.18
CA VAL A 179 20.99 -9.44 -12.23
C VAL A 179 21.46 -10.45 -13.26
N VAL A 180 21.00 -10.28 -14.49
CA VAL A 180 21.44 -11.07 -15.64
C VAL A 180 22.39 -10.27 -16.53
N LYS A 181 23.39 -10.95 -17.09
CA LYS A 181 24.36 -10.37 -18.02
C LYS A 181 24.51 -11.26 -19.25
N ALA A 182 24.41 -10.65 -20.43
CA ALA A 182 24.77 -11.27 -21.70
C ALA A 182 25.37 -10.20 -22.62
N ASP A 183 26.49 -10.52 -23.25
CA ASP A 183 27.28 -9.57 -24.04
C ASP A 183 27.56 -8.27 -23.26
N ASN A 184 27.08 -7.12 -23.75
CA ASN A 184 27.20 -5.82 -23.09
C ASN A 184 25.89 -5.37 -22.39
N GLU A 185 24.92 -6.26 -22.26
CA GLU A 185 23.65 -5.99 -21.59
C GLU A 185 23.69 -6.45 -20.13
N MET A 186 23.21 -5.59 -19.24
CA MET A 186 22.90 -5.91 -17.85
C MET A 186 21.42 -5.59 -17.63
N LYS A 187 20.67 -6.56 -17.12
CA LYS A 187 19.24 -6.41 -16.81
C LYS A 187 18.95 -6.95 -15.44
N THR A 188 17.84 -6.48 -14.88
CA THR A 188 17.35 -6.88 -13.57
C THR A 188 15.89 -7.29 -13.70
N GLY A 189 15.56 -8.47 -13.20
CA GLY A 189 14.18 -8.91 -12.98
C GLY A 189 13.95 -9.10 -11.48
N HIS A 190 12.71 -8.96 -11.04
CA HIS A 190 12.34 -9.15 -9.65
C HIS A 190 11.01 -9.89 -9.51
N VAL A 191 10.81 -10.51 -8.37
CA VAL A 191 9.58 -11.20 -7.98
C VAL A 191 9.23 -10.80 -6.56
N ILE A 192 7.94 -10.56 -6.34
CA ILE A 192 7.36 -10.31 -5.03
C ILE A 192 6.37 -11.42 -4.72
N LYS A 193 6.44 -11.99 -3.51
CA LYS A 193 5.42 -12.89 -2.98
C LYS A 193 4.93 -12.36 -1.64
N MET A 194 3.63 -12.45 -1.40
CA MET A 194 3.00 -12.10 -0.13
C MET A 194 2.12 -13.25 0.32
N THR A 195 2.21 -13.64 1.59
CA THR A 195 1.37 -14.70 2.15
C THR A 195 1.20 -14.55 3.65
N ARG A 196 0.07 -15.03 4.17
CA ARG A 196 -0.10 -15.27 5.61
C ARG A 196 0.20 -16.72 5.99
N ASP A 197 0.48 -17.59 5.03
CA ASP A 197 0.81 -19.00 5.26
C ASP A 197 2.14 -19.35 4.59
N PHE A 198 3.18 -19.46 5.39
CA PHE A 198 4.53 -19.79 4.94
C PHE A 198 4.59 -21.07 4.09
N HIS A 199 3.72 -22.05 4.35
CA HIS A 199 3.72 -23.34 3.63
C HIS A 199 3.19 -23.25 2.20
N THR A 200 2.55 -22.13 1.83
CA THR A 200 2.14 -21.85 0.45
C THR A 200 3.32 -21.45 -0.44
N LEU A 201 4.48 -21.14 0.15
CA LEU A 201 5.66 -20.72 -0.60
C LEU A 201 6.44 -21.92 -1.12
N ASN A 202 6.89 -21.82 -2.37
CA ASN A 202 7.71 -22.83 -3.02
C ASN A 202 8.97 -22.18 -3.61
N ALA A 203 10.13 -22.55 -3.07
CA ALA A 203 11.41 -21.98 -3.49
C ALA A 203 11.77 -22.29 -4.96
N ASP A 204 11.39 -23.46 -5.48
CA ASP A 204 11.62 -23.83 -6.89
C ASP A 204 10.77 -23.00 -7.86
N GLU A 205 9.52 -22.73 -7.49
CA GLU A 205 8.61 -21.89 -8.28
C GLU A 205 9.09 -20.44 -8.30
N ILE A 206 9.40 -19.87 -7.13
CA ILE A 206 9.92 -18.50 -7.00
C ILE A 206 11.24 -18.36 -7.78
N ALA A 207 12.15 -19.33 -7.65
CA ALA A 207 13.42 -19.30 -8.35
C ALA A 207 13.25 -19.38 -9.87
N THR A 208 12.35 -20.25 -10.35
CA THR A 208 12.05 -20.39 -11.78
C THR A 208 11.39 -19.13 -12.33
N GLU A 209 10.45 -18.54 -11.59
CA GLU A 209 9.78 -17.29 -11.96
C GLU A 209 10.78 -16.14 -12.08
N LEU A 210 11.61 -15.93 -11.05
CA LEU A 210 12.63 -14.88 -11.05
C LEU A 210 13.64 -15.05 -12.17
N ALA A 211 14.13 -16.28 -12.38
CA ALA A 211 15.10 -16.56 -13.43
C ALA A 211 14.52 -16.27 -14.82
N LYS A 212 13.29 -16.73 -15.10
CA LYS A 212 12.61 -16.46 -16.37
C LYS A 212 12.36 -14.97 -16.58
N GLU A 213 11.87 -14.28 -15.56
CA GLU A 213 11.59 -12.84 -15.58
C GLU A 213 12.86 -12.02 -15.84
N ALA A 214 13.97 -12.33 -15.17
CA ALA A 214 15.22 -11.59 -15.37
C ALA A 214 15.81 -11.87 -16.77
N LEU A 215 15.86 -13.15 -17.18
CA LEU A 215 16.43 -13.55 -18.47
C LEU A 215 15.63 -13.03 -19.66
N SER A 216 14.31 -12.87 -19.54
CA SER A 216 13.45 -12.42 -20.64
C SER A 216 13.69 -10.96 -21.05
N TYR A 217 14.39 -10.17 -20.23
CA TYR A 217 14.78 -8.80 -20.56
C TYR A 217 16.04 -8.68 -21.43
N LEU A 218 16.77 -9.77 -21.64
CA LEU A 218 17.97 -9.79 -22.49
C LEU A 218 17.62 -9.78 -23.99
N GLY A 219 18.50 -9.21 -24.80
CA GLY A 219 18.32 -9.10 -26.25
C GLY A 219 17.35 -7.97 -26.62
N GLY A 220 17.41 -6.88 -25.87
CA GLY A 220 16.56 -5.71 -26.05
C GLY A 220 16.67 -5.13 -27.46
N LYS A 221 15.53 -4.80 -28.08
CA LYS A 221 15.47 -4.13 -29.39
C LYS A 221 14.95 -2.71 -29.26
N THR A 222 15.45 -1.85 -30.14
CA THR A 222 14.89 -0.51 -30.32
C THR A 222 13.64 -0.60 -31.18
N ILE A 223 12.60 0.13 -30.77
CA ILE A 223 11.41 0.43 -31.59
C ILE A 223 11.35 1.94 -31.83
N PRO A 224 10.66 2.44 -32.87
CA PRO A 224 10.51 3.87 -33.07
C PRO A 224 9.90 4.56 -31.85
N SER A 225 10.43 5.71 -31.44
CA SER A 225 9.75 6.56 -30.47
C SER A 225 8.44 7.07 -31.06
N GLY A 226 7.40 7.13 -30.24
CA GLY A 226 6.09 7.51 -30.71
C GLY A 226 5.01 7.23 -29.68
N LYS A 227 3.81 7.00 -30.18
CA LYS A 227 2.66 6.74 -29.35
C LYS A 227 2.13 5.33 -29.59
N TYR A 228 1.89 4.62 -28.50
CA TYR A 228 1.57 3.20 -28.53
C TYR A 228 0.39 2.90 -27.60
N PRO A 229 -0.49 1.95 -27.95
CA PRO A 229 -1.30 1.25 -26.96
C PRO A 229 -0.36 0.58 -25.96
N VAL A 230 -0.67 0.77 -24.67
CA VAL A 230 0.17 0.28 -23.57
C VAL A 230 -0.65 -0.67 -22.71
N VAL A 231 -0.15 -1.89 -22.54
CA VAL A 231 -0.62 -2.79 -21.49
C VAL A 231 0.30 -2.64 -20.30
N PHE A 232 -0.19 -2.16 -19.17
CA PHE A 232 0.51 -2.26 -17.90
C PHE A 232 0.24 -3.62 -17.30
N ARG A 233 1.28 -4.38 -16.95
CA ARG A 233 1.16 -5.59 -16.12
C ARG A 233 0.59 -5.20 -14.76
N HIS A 234 -0.15 -6.11 -14.15
CA HIS A 234 -0.79 -5.98 -12.83
C HIS A 234 0.06 -5.25 -11.76
N ASP A 235 1.37 -5.52 -11.67
CA ASP A 235 2.31 -4.93 -10.72
C ASP A 235 2.70 -3.49 -11.07
N SER A 236 2.99 -3.22 -12.34
CA SER A 236 3.26 -1.86 -12.84
C SER A 236 2.01 -0.96 -12.75
N ALA A 237 0.82 -1.52 -13.00
CA ALA A 237 -0.45 -0.84 -12.85
C ALA A 237 -0.75 -0.53 -11.37
N ALA A 238 -0.51 -1.50 -10.48
CA ALA A 238 -0.65 -1.29 -9.04
C ALA A 238 0.33 -0.24 -8.50
N SER A 239 1.57 -0.22 -8.99
CA SER A 239 2.58 0.78 -8.63
C SER A 239 2.18 2.18 -9.09
N LEU A 240 1.63 2.30 -10.31
CA LEU A 240 1.10 3.57 -10.82
C LEU A 240 -0.12 4.02 -10.01
N LEU A 241 -1.01 3.10 -9.62
CA LEU A 241 -2.14 3.41 -8.74
C LEU A 241 -1.68 3.88 -7.35
N ALA A 242 -0.67 3.23 -6.78
CA ALA A 242 -0.13 3.55 -5.46
C ALA A 242 0.38 5.00 -5.40
N ILE A 243 1.20 5.41 -6.37
CA ILE A 243 1.80 6.76 -6.37
C ILE A 243 0.75 7.87 -6.54
N PHE A 244 -0.33 7.62 -7.29
CA PHE A 244 -1.40 8.59 -7.52
C PHE A 244 -2.58 8.45 -6.56
N SER A 245 -2.57 7.49 -5.62
CA SER A 245 -3.71 7.21 -4.73
C SER A 245 -4.14 8.40 -3.86
N GLU A 246 -3.20 9.28 -3.52
CA GLU A 246 -3.43 10.47 -2.71
C GLU A 246 -4.42 11.48 -3.33
N ILE A 247 -4.66 11.41 -4.65
CA ILE A 247 -5.66 12.28 -5.30
C ILE A 247 -7.08 11.98 -4.81
N PHE A 248 -7.32 10.77 -4.28
CA PHE A 248 -8.60 10.35 -3.72
C PHE A 248 -8.80 10.77 -2.27
N SER A 249 -7.84 11.49 -1.66
CA SER A 249 -7.99 12.03 -0.31
C SER A 249 -8.84 13.31 -0.30
N ALA A 250 -9.87 13.35 0.56
CA ALA A 250 -10.64 14.57 0.79
C ALA A 250 -9.78 15.71 1.37
N GLU A 251 -8.76 15.40 2.17
CA GLU A 251 -7.88 16.41 2.73
C GLU A 251 -7.09 17.11 1.61
N ASN A 252 -6.51 16.33 0.68
CA ASN A 252 -5.81 16.89 -0.47
C ASN A 252 -6.77 17.67 -1.39
N THR A 253 -7.99 17.18 -1.56
CA THR A 253 -9.02 17.87 -2.34
C THR A 253 -9.41 19.22 -1.73
N GLN A 254 -9.60 19.28 -0.40
CA GLN A 254 -9.92 20.51 0.33
C GLN A 254 -8.77 21.53 0.30
N LYS A 255 -7.51 21.05 0.23
CA LYS A 255 -6.29 21.86 0.11
C LYS A 255 -5.91 22.24 -1.33
N ASP A 256 -6.77 21.97 -2.33
CA ASP A 256 -6.50 22.22 -3.76
C ASP A 256 -5.27 21.43 -4.30
N GLN A 257 -4.98 20.28 -3.70
CA GLN A 257 -3.92 19.34 -4.09
C GLN A 257 -4.45 18.11 -4.85
N SER A 258 -5.70 18.16 -5.31
CA SER A 258 -6.31 17.14 -6.18
C SER A 258 -7.21 17.80 -7.22
N LEU A 259 -7.18 17.30 -8.46
CA LEU A 259 -8.07 17.76 -9.53
C LEU A 259 -9.48 17.16 -9.44
N LEU A 260 -9.75 16.35 -8.40
CA LEU A 260 -11.07 15.75 -8.14
C LEU A 260 -12.02 16.68 -7.38
N LYS A 261 -11.61 17.92 -7.05
CA LYS A 261 -12.47 18.90 -6.39
C LYS A 261 -13.74 19.16 -7.21
N GLY A 262 -14.89 18.89 -6.59
CA GLY A 262 -16.20 19.05 -7.22
C GLY A 262 -16.52 18.01 -8.31
N LYS A 263 -15.78 16.90 -8.39
CA LYS A 263 -15.96 15.85 -9.42
C LYS A 263 -16.78 14.64 -8.98
N VAL A 264 -17.23 14.59 -7.71
CA VAL A 264 -18.12 13.52 -7.25
C VAL A 264 -19.42 13.57 -8.05
N GLY A 265 -19.82 12.42 -8.60
CA GLY A 265 -20.93 12.26 -9.56
C GLY A 265 -20.55 12.50 -11.02
N GLU A 266 -19.33 12.93 -11.34
CA GLU A 266 -18.86 13.08 -12.71
C GLU A 266 -18.15 11.82 -13.23
N LYS A 267 -18.19 11.64 -14.55
CA LYS A 267 -17.42 10.61 -15.24
C LYS A 267 -15.96 11.03 -15.40
N ILE A 268 -15.09 10.42 -14.61
CA ILE A 268 -13.65 10.71 -14.57
C ILE A 268 -12.80 9.62 -15.23
N GLY A 269 -13.39 8.47 -15.57
CA GLY A 269 -12.70 7.32 -16.15
C GLY A 269 -13.50 6.59 -17.25
N SER A 270 -12.90 5.53 -17.77
CA SER A 270 -13.54 4.58 -18.70
C SER A 270 -14.74 3.87 -18.06
N ASP A 271 -15.73 3.46 -18.87
CA ASP A 271 -16.86 2.65 -18.39
C ASP A 271 -16.44 1.31 -17.79
N LEU A 272 -15.24 0.82 -18.14
CA LEU A 272 -14.68 -0.41 -17.60
C LEU A 272 -14.11 -0.22 -16.18
N LEU A 273 -13.81 1.03 -15.79
CA LEU A 273 -13.09 1.30 -14.55
C LEU A 273 -14.03 1.24 -13.35
N THR A 274 -13.81 0.24 -12.50
CA THR A 274 -14.30 0.25 -11.12
C THR A 274 -13.11 0.24 -10.17
N LEU A 275 -13.04 1.22 -9.27
CA LEU A 275 -11.97 1.38 -8.28
C LEU A 275 -12.57 1.20 -6.89
N VAL A 276 -11.97 0.32 -6.10
CA VAL A 276 -12.50 -0.13 -4.81
C VAL A 276 -11.42 0.00 -3.74
N ASP A 277 -11.80 0.50 -2.57
CA ASP A 277 -11.04 0.31 -1.34
C ASP A 277 -11.76 -0.75 -0.48
N ASP A 278 -11.13 -1.90 -0.26
CA ASP A 278 -11.73 -3.03 0.45
C ASP A 278 -10.84 -3.52 1.60
N PRO A 279 -11.13 -3.12 2.86
CA PRO A 279 -10.36 -3.55 4.02
C PRO A 279 -10.31 -5.07 4.19
N PHE A 280 -11.26 -5.82 3.63
CA PHE A 280 -11.46 -7.24 3.90
C PHE A 280 -11.06 -8.15 2.72
N HIS A 281 -10.36 -7.61 1.72
CA HIS A 281 -9.91 -8.41 0.58
C HIS A 281 -8.93 -9.51 1.04
N PRO A 282 -9.19 -10.80 0.74
CA PRO A 282 -8.40 -11.92 1.29
C PRO A 282 -6.93 -11.90 0.87
N ASP A 283 -6.66 -11.45 -0.35
CA ASP A 283 -5.29 -11.37 -0.91
C ASP A 283 -4.54 -10.10 -0.52
N ALA A 284 -5.17 -9.19 0.25
CA ALA A 284 -4.58 -7.92 0.65
C ALA A 284 -4.22 -7.90 2.15
N PHE A 285 -3.20 -7.12 2.49
CA PHE A 285 -2.45 -7.26 3.74
C PHE A 285 -2.49 -6.00 4.62
N SER A 286 -3.08 -4.91 4.13
CA SER A 286 -3.13 -3.62 4.80
C SER A 286 -4.45 -3.36 5.55
N GLY A 287 -5.41 -4.30 5.46
CA GLY A 287 -6.75 -4.20 6.04
C GLY A 287 -6.83 -4.05 7.57
N SER A 288 -8.00 -3.61 8.02
CA SER A 288 -8.35 -3.30 9.41
C SER A 288 -9.87 -3.30 9.59
N SER A 289 -10.39 -3.65 10.77
CA SER A 289 -11.82 -3.56 11.13
C SER A 289 -12.25 -2.12 11.48
N PHE A 290 -11.31 -1.27 11.88
CA PHE A 290 -11.56 0.13 12.23
C PHE A 290 -10.42 1.08 11.77
N ASP A 291 -10.75 2.33 11.50
CA ASP A 291 -9.77 3.33 11.05
C ASP A 291 -9.03 4.01 12.21
N GLY A 292 -8.14 4.96 11.92
CA GLY A 292 -7.36 5.70 12.90
C GLY A 292 -8.17 6.55 13.89
N GLU A 293 -9.49 6.69 13.69
CA GLU A 293 -10.44 7.34 14.60
C GLU A 293 -11.42 6.34 15.25
N GLY A 294 -11.28 5.04 14.98
CA GLY A 294 -12.18 4.01 15.46
C GLY A 294 -13.48 3.87 14.66
N VAL A 295 -13.59 4.51 13.48
CA VAL A 295 -14.74 4.32 12.59
C VAL A 295 -14.65 2.93 11.96
N ALA A 296 -15.75 2.18 11.91
CA ALA A 296 -15.79 0.88 11.28
C ALA A 296 -15.46 1.02 9.80
N THR A 297 -14.47 0.26 9.34
CA THR A 297 -14.10 0.25 7.93
C THR A 297 -15.14 -0.53 7.13
N LYS A 298 -15.26 -0.20 5.84
CA LYS A 298 -16.16 -0.87 4.91
C LYS A 298 -15.57 -0.88 3.52
N LYS A 299 -16.01 -1.84 2.71
CA LYS A 299 -15.74 -1.80 1.27
C LYS A 299 -16.38 -0.54 0.68
N GLN A 300 -15.55 0.30 0.07
CA GLN A 300 -15.96 1.54 -0.58
C GLN A 300 -15.70 1.43 -2.08
N THR A 301 -16.74 1.69 -2.88
CA THR A 301 -16.55 1.92 -4.32
C THR A 301 -16.23 3.40 -4.49
N ILE A 302 -15.03 3.72 -4.96
CA ILE A 302 -14.55 5.09 -5.20
C ILE A 302 -14.93 5.51 -6.61
N ILE A 303 -14.73 4.61 -7.59
CA ILE A 303 -15.16 4.81 -8.98
C ILE A 303 -16.04 3.62 -9.37
N SER A 304 -17.21 3.88 -9.93
CA SER A 304 -18.12 2.87 -10.47
C SER A 304 -18.34 3.14 -11.95
N ASN A 305 -17.91 2.21 -12.81
CA ASN A 305 -18.01 2.33 -14.28
C ASN A 305 -17.56 3.72 -14.79
N GLY A 306 -16.41 4.18 -14.31
CA GLY A 306 -15.82 5.47 -14.67
C GLY A 306 -16.40 6.70 -13.95
N THR A 307 -17.46 6.56 -13.16
CA THR A 307 -18.07 7.66 -12.39
C THR A 307 -17.46 7.73 -10.99
N LEU A 308 -17.02 8.92 -10.56
CA LEU A 308 -16.49 9.12 -9.20
C LEU A 308 -17.63 9.14 -8.20
N GLU A 309 -17.77 8.09 -7.39
CA GLU A 309 -18.85 7.95 -6.41
C GLU A 309 -18.55 8.67 -5.09
N THR A 310 -17.29 8.66 -4.68
CA THR A 310 -16.82 9.35 -3.47
C THR A 310 -15.33 9.63 -3.54
N ILE A 311 -14.85 10.49 -2.66
CA ILE A 311 -13.45 10.53 -2.23
C ILE A 311 -13.36 9.97 -0.80
N LEU A 312 -12.15 9.68 -0.32
CA LEU A 312 -11.92 9.10 1.00
C LEU A 312 -11.93 10.19 2.07
N HIS A 313 -12.64 9.94 3.16
CA HIS A 313 -12.83 10.88 4.25
C HIS A 313 -12.43 10.27 5.61
N ASN A 314 -11.86 11.12 6.44
CA ASN A 314 -11.93 11.00 7.89
C ASN A 314 -13.12 11.80 8.43
N ARG A 315 -13.36 11.81 9.75
CA ARG A 315 -14.52 12.52 10.32
C ARG A 315 -14.47 14.04 10.12
N LYS A 316 -13.27 14.64 10.13
CA LYS A 316 -13.08 16.08 9.96
C LYS A 316 -13.45 16.54 8.55
N THR A 317 -12.88 15.88 7.55
CA THR A 317 -13.12 16.19 6.14
C THR A 317 -14.57 15.89 5.75
N ALA A 318 -15.15 14.80 6.25
CA ALA A 318 -16.57 14.48 6.06
C ALA A 318 -17.49 15.58 6.60
N LYS A 319 -17.21 16.11 7.80
CA LYS A 319 -17.97 17.21 8.40
C LYS A 319 -17.89 18.50 7.55
N ILE A 320 -16.73 18.82 7.00
CA ILE A 320 -16.54 20.00 6.13
C ILE A 320 -17.38 19.86 4.85
N ASP A 321 -17.41 18.67 4.26
CA ASP A 321 -18.12 18.41 3.00
C ASP A 321 -19.60 18.01 3.19
N GLY A 322 -20.07 17.94 4.45
CA GLY A 322 -21.45 17.61 4.78
C GLY A 322 -21.84 16.17 4.48
N CYS A 323 -20.89 15.24 4.49
CA CYS A 323 -21.10 13.80 4.25
C CYS A 323 -20.71 12.95 5.48
N GLU A 324 -20.82 11.63 5.35
CA GLU A 324 -20.35 10.68 6.38
C GLU A 324 -18.88 10.30 6.14
N SER A 325 -18.18 9.92 7.20
CA SER A 325 -16.82 9.34 7.08
C SER A 325 -16.87 8.05 6.25
N THR A 326 -15.87 7.84 5.41
CA THR A 326 -15.73 6.59 4.65
C THR A 326 -14.98 5.52 5.45
N GLY A 327 -14.45 5.85 6.64
CA GLY A 327 -13.65 4.92 7.45
C GLY A 327 -12.19 4.85 6.98
N ASN A 328 -11.64 5.97 6.54
CA ASN A 328 -10.30 6.06 5.94
C ASN A 328 -9.36 7.00 6.70
N ALA A 329 -9.66 7.31 7.96
CA ALA A 329 -8.69 8.02 8.79
C ALA A 329 -7.46 7.11 8.99
N TYR A 330 -6.28 7.63 8.70
CA TYR A 330 -5.04 6.87 8.77
C TYR A 330 -4.10 7.46 9.81
N LYS A 331 -3.39 6.58 10.53
CA LYS A 331 -2.25 6.93 11.38
C LYS A 331 -1.07 6.07 10.95
N SER A 332 0.08 6.70 10.72
CA SER A 332 1.31 5.97 10.42
C SER A 332 1.86 5.20 11.62
N SER A 333 1.62 5.70 12.83
CA SER A 333 1.85 4.99 14.09
C SER A 333 1.15 5.67 15.27
N TYR A 334 1.35 5.17 16.48
CA TYR A 334 1.02 5.87 17.74
C TYR A 334 1.75 7.21 17.93
N LYS A 335 2.67 7.62 17.04
CA LYS A 335 3.28 8.96 17.00
C LYS A 335 2.64 9.86 15.94
N GLY A 336 1.96 9.25 14.97
CA GLY A 336 1.47 9.90 13.76
C GLY A 336 0.24 10.78 13.99
N THR A 337 0.15 11.83 13.17
CA THR A 337 -1.08 12.61 13.03
C THR A 337 -2.10 11.85 12.18
N LEU A 338 -3.37 12.25 12.29
CA LEU A 338 -4.42 11.71 11.44
C LEU A 338 -4.31 12.29 10.03
N THR A 339 -4.22 11.41 9.04
CA THR A 339 -4.35 11.73 7.62
C THR A 339 -5.47 10.88 7.01
N ILE A 340 -5.52 10.78 5.69
CA ILE A 340 -6.49 9.95 4.96
C ILE A 340 -5.72 9.06 4.00
N ALA A 341 -5.95 7.75 4.08
CA ALA A 341 -5.39 6.77 3.17
C ALA A 341 -6.38 5.63 2.92
N PRO A 342 -6.32 4.95 1.75
CA PRO A 342 -7.04 3.71 1.55
C PRO A 342 -6.49 2.60 2.46
N GLN A 343 -7.29 1.54 2.64
CA GLN A 343 -6.87 0.30 3.29
C GLN A 343 -6.27 -0.67 2.26
N ASN A 344 -7.09 -1.15 1.33
CA ASN A 344 -6.63 -1.93 0.18
C ASN A 344 -7.29 -1.41 -1.10
N LEU A 345 -6.59 -0.56 -1.84
CA LEU A 345 -7.09 0.11 -3.04
C LEU A 345 -6.77 -0.70 -4.29
N TYR A 346 -7.79 -1.06 -5.08
CA TYR A 346 -7.57 -1.80 -6.32
C TYR A 346 -8.57 -1.51 -7.42
N ILE A 347 -8.10 -1.68 -8.66
CA ILE A 347 -8.96 -1.74 -9.85
C ILE A 347 -9.61 -3.14 -9.89
N ALA A 348 -10.94 -3.19 -10.01
CA ALA A 348 -11.67 -4.45 -10.09
C ALA A 348 -11.27 -5.25 -11.34
N PRO A 349 -11.13 -6.59 -11.24
CA PRO A 349 -10.73 -7.42 -12.38
C PRO A 349 -11.82 -7.50 -13.44
N GLY A 350 -11.40 -7.57 -14.71
CA GLY A 350 -12.26 -7.94 -15.82
C GLY A 350 -12.37 -9.45 -16.01
N GLU A 351 -12.93 -9.86 -17.15
CA GLU A 351 -13.18 -11.28 -17.45
C GLU A 351 -12.05 -11.94 -18.26
N GLN A 352 -11.30 -11.16 -19.03
CA GLN A 352 -10.30 -11.68 -19.95
C GLN A 352 -8.95 -11.86 -19.26
N ASN A 353 -8.23 -12.91 -19.60
CA ASN A 353 -6.83 -13.01 -19.17
C ASN A 353 -5.96 -12.02 -19.96
N ARG A 354 -4.77 -11.74 -19.42
CA ARG A 354 -3.82 -10.82 -20.04
C ARG A 354 -3.42 -11.25 -21.45
N GLU A 355 -3.22 -12.54 -21.69
CA GLU A 355 -2.82 -13.07 -23.00
C GLU A 355 -3.87 -12.77 -24.08
N GLN A 356 -5.16 -12.85 -23.71
CA GLN A 356 -6.27 -12.46 -24.58
C GLN A 356 -6.22 -10.97 -24.92
N ILE A 357 -5.92 -10.10 -23.96
CA ILE A 357 -5.79 -8.66 -24.19
C ILE A 357 -4.60 -8.37 -25.12
N LEU A 358 -3.44 -8.97 -24.86
CA LEU A 358 -2.25 -8.83 -25.70
C LEU A 358 -2.52 -9.27 -27.15
N SER A 359 -3.28 -10.35 -27.33
CA SER A 359 -3.62 -10.90 -28.66
C SER A 359 -4.43 -9.95 -29.55
N LYS A 360 -5.11 -8.95 -28.97
CA LYS A 360 -5.88 -7.94 -29.71
C LYS A 360 -4.99 -6.87 -30.35
N LEU A 361 -3.74 -6.73 -29.90
CA LEU A 361 -2.85 -5.66 -30.33
C LEU A 361 -2.04 -6.07 -31.56
N SER A 362 -2.29 -5.43 -32.70
CA SER A 362 -1.41 -5.56 -33.87
C SER A 362 -0.02 -4.94 -33.61
N ASN A 363 0.03 -3.87 -32.82
CA ASN A 363 1.25 -3.19 -32.41
C ASN A 363 1.02 -2.48 -31.07
N GLY A 364 1.94 -2.63 -30.11
CA GLY A 364 1.80 -2.00 -28.78
C GLY A 364 3.01 -2.24 -27.89
N VAL A 365 2.92 -1.80 -26.63
CA VAL A 365 3.95 -2.01 -25.62
C VAL A 365 3.34 -2.67 -24.39
N TYR A 366 3.99 -3.70 -23.87
CA TYR A 366 3.63 -4.36 -22.62
C TYR A 366 4.65 -4.02 -21.54
N ILE A 367 4.24 -3.24 -20.55
CA ILE A 367 5.09 -2.72 -19.48
C ILE A 367 4.98 -3.61 -18.27
N THR A 368 6.12 -4.06 -17.76
CA THR A 368 6.21 -4.96 -16.61
C THR A 368 6.82 -4.29 -15.38
N ASN A 369 7.53 -3.17 -15.55
CA ASN A 369 8.09 -2.41 -14.44
C ASN A 369 8.15 -0.92 -14.73
N LEU A 370 8.01 -0.11 -13.68
CA LEU A 370 8.19 1.35 -13.69
C LEU A 370 9.24 1.73 -12.66
N SER A 371 10.19 2.57 -13.05
CA SER A 371 11.28 3.04 -12.20
C SER A 371 11.27 4.55 -12.09
N GLY A 372 11.61 5.08 -10.91
CA GLY A 372 11.67 6.53 -10.68
C GLY A 372 10.31 7.20 -10.45
N LEU A 373 9.28 6.45 -10.03
CA LEU A 373 7.95 7.02 -9.73
C LEU A 373 8.00 8.14 -8.69
N HIS A 374 8.91 8.09 -7.72
CA HIS A 374 9.03 9.14 -6.69
C HIS A 374 9.58 10.48 -7.19
N SER A 375 10.38 10.48 -8.27
CA SER A 375 11.03 11.69 -8.80
C SER A 375 10.48 12.12 -10.16
N GLY A 376 9.86 11.20 -10.90
CA GLY A 376 9.32 11.41 -12.23
C GLY A 376 7.82 11.65 -12.27
N THR A 377 7.17 11.96 -11.14
CA THR A 377 5.71 12.18 -11.07
C THR A 377 5.36 13.50 -10.40
N ASN A 378 4.23 14.07 -10.79
CA ASN A 378 3.56 15.14 -10.08
C ASN A 378 2.12 14.69 -9.79
N THR A 379 1.90 14.22 -8.56
CA THR A 379 0.64 13.60 -8.11
C THR A 379 -0.56 14.54 -8.23
N ILE A 380 -0.37 15.85 -8.04
CA ILE A 380 -1.43 16.85 -8.16
C ILE A 380 -1.91 16.94 -9.61
N SER A 381 -0.98 17.22 -10.53
CA SER A 381 -1.30 17.37 -11.96
C SER A 381 -1.70 16.06 -12.64
N GLY A 382 -1.22 14.93 -12.11
CA GLY A 382 -1.32 13.61 -12.72
C GLY A 382 -0.16 13.27 -13.66
N ASP A 383 0.75 14.22 -13.96
CA ASP A 383 1.81 14.01 -14.95
C ASP A 383 2.87 13.03 -14.44
N PHE A 384 3.34 12.17 -15.34
CA PHE A 384 4.47 11.29 -15.10
C PHE A 384 5.37 11.17 -16.33
N SER A 385 6.67 11.03 -16.08
CA SER A 385 7.69 10.67 -17.06
C SER A 385 8.72 9.78 -16.38
N VAL A 386 8.64 8.47 -16.63
CA VAL A 386 9.38 7.46 -15.86
C VAL A 386 10.02 6.44 -16.78
N GLU A 387 11.15 5.89 -16.33
CA GLU A 387 11.77 4.74 -16.99
C GLU A 387 10.84 3.53 -16.85
N ALA A 388 10.73 2.75 -17.92
CA ALA A 388 9.91 1.54 -17.94
C ALA A 388 10.68 0.35 -18.52
N THR A 389 10.37 -0.84 -18.03
CA THR A 389 10.84 -2.11 -18.58
C THR A 389 9.65 -2.87 -19.15
N GLY A 390 9.85 -3.55 -20.28
CA GLY A 390 8.77 -4.22 -20.95
C GLY A 390 9.12 -4.68 -22.36
N TYR A 391 8.09 -4.97 -23.14
CA TYR A 391 8.18 -5.68 -24.40
C TYR A 391 7.40 -4.98 -25.51
N HIS A 392 7.88 -5.13 -26.73
CA HIS A 392 7.14 -4.78 -27.93
C HIS A 392 6.13 -5.88 -28.24
N ILE A 393 4.89 -5.50 -28.46
CA ILE A 393 3.83 -6.37 -28.94
C ILE A 393 3.69 -6.17 -30.45
N LYS A 394 3.71 -7.27 -31.20
CA LYS A 394 3.50 -7.28 -32.64
C LYS A 394 2.62 -8.47 -33.03
N ASP A 395 1.60 -8.22 -33.83
CA ASP A 395 0.66 -9.24 -34.33
C ASP A 395 0.10 -10.12 -33.21
N GLY A 396 -0.27 -9.50 -32.08
CA GLY A 396 -0.85 -10.14 -30.91
C GLY A 396 0.13 -10.89 -30.00
N ASN A 397 1.44 -10.80 -30.25
CA ASN A 397 2.46 -11.58 -29.54
C ASN A 397 3.58 -10.68 -28.97
N ILE A 398 4.17 -11.11 -27.84
CA ILE A 398 5.40 -10.54 -27.31
C ILE A 398 6.53 -10.81 -28.31
N ALA A 399 7.02 -9.77 -28.98
CA ALA A 399 7.99 -9.88 -30.08
C ALA A 399 9.44 -9.76 -29.60
N SER A 400 9.73 -8.81 -28.71
CA SER A 400 11.05 -8.61 -28.12
C SER A 400 10.98 -7.70 -26.89
N PRO A 401 11.90 -7.85 -25.91
CA PRO A 401 12.10 -6.82 -24.90
C PRO A 401 12.53 -5.50 -25.56
N ILE A 402 12.10 -4.38 -24.98
CA ILE A 402 12.47 -3.04 -25.48
C ILE A 402 13.71 -2.57 -24.73
N LYS A 403 14.68 -2.03 -25.47
CA LYS A 403 15.86 -1.39 -24.88
C LYS A 403 15.49 -0.01 -24.33
N GLN A 404 15.86 0.29 -23.08
CA GLN A 404 15.83 1.64 -22.47
C GLN A 404 14.65 2.51 -22.93
N MET A 405 13.47 2.30 -22.34
CA MET A 405 12.30 3.12 -22.66
C MET A 405 11.89 4.03 -21.51
N THR A 406 11.44 5.23 -21.89
CA THR A 406 10.75 6.16 -21.01
C THR A 406 9.30 6.27 -21.47
N ILE A 407 8.37 6.18 -20.54
CA ILE A 407 6.96 6.49 -20.80
C ILE A 407 6.60 7.84 -20.18
N ALA A 408 5.76 8.59 -20.89
CA ALA A 408 5.21 9.83 -20.39
C ALA A 408 3.70 9.89 -20.61
N GLY A 409 2.99 10.44 -19.63
CA GLY A 409 1.54 10.51 -19.63
C GLY A 409 0.97 11.29 -18.46
N ASN A 410 -0.35 11.22 -18.34
CA ASN A 410 -1.09 11.81 -17.24
C ASN A 410 -2.03 10.75 -16.64
N PHE A 411 -2.03 10.58 -15.33
CA PHE A 411 -2.81 9.54 -14.66
C PHE A 411 -4.32 9.70 -14.86
N TYR A 412 -4.85 10.93 -14.84
CA TYR A 412 -6.26 11.17 -15.17
C TYR A 412 -6.59 10.81 -16.61
N HIS A 413 -5.64 10.95 -17.54
CA HIS A 413 -5.80 10.46 -18.90
C HIS A 413 -5.80 8.92 -18.95
N VAL A 414 -4.91 8.27 -18.21
CA VAL A 414 -4.88 6.80 -18.07
C VAL A 414 -6.26 6.29 -17.63
N LEU A 415 -6.82 6.81 -16.53
CA LEU A 415 -8.15 6.40 -16.04
C LEU A 415 -9.24 6.51 -17.12
N LYS A 416 -9.22 7.57 -17.93
CA LYS A 416 -10.21 7.81 -19.01
C LYS A 416 -10.02 6.93 -20.24
N THR A 417 -8.83 6.41 -20.45
CA THR A 417 -8.45 5.72 -21.69
C THR A 417 -8.13 4.25 -21.48
N ILE A 418 -8.48 3.69 -20.32
CA ILE A 418 -8.56 2.24 -20.14
C ILE A 418 -9.53 1.66 -21.18
N ASP A 419 -9.01 0.79 -22.03
CA ASP A 419 -9.73 0.12 -23.12
C ASP A 419 -10.02 -1.35 -22.80
N ASP A 420 -9.26 -1.95 -21.89
CA ASP A 420 -9.48 -3.31 -21.41
C ASP A 420 -8.85 -3.54 -20.02
N ILE A 421 -9.40 -4.50 -19.27
CA ILE A 421 -8.96 -4.85 -17.92
C ILE A 421 -8.89 -6.38 -17.81
N ALA A 422 -7.74 -6.89 -17.41
CA ALA A 422 -7.51 -8.32 -17.27
C ALA A 422 -8.15 -8.89 -15.98
N SER A 423 -8.14 -10.21 -15.86
CA SER A 423 -8.59 -10.97 -14.69
C SER A 423 -7.47 -11.24 -13.67
N ASP A 424 -6.23 -10.81 -13.93
CA ASP A 424 -5.02 -11.15 -13.17
C ASP A 424 -4.72 -10.16 -12.04
N LEU A 425 -5.72 -9.83 -11.22
CA LEU A 425 -5.56 -8.96 -10.05
C LEU A 425 -4.49 -9.53 -9.11
N THR A 426 -3.49 -8.70 -8.79
CA THR A 426 -2.55 -8.96 -7.71
C THR A 426 -2.39 -7.73 -6.82
N PHE A 427 -1.95 -7.94 -5.60
CA PHE A 427 -1.62 -6.88 -4.64
C PHE A 427 -0.12 -6.77 -4.44
N GLN A 428 0.32 -5.54 -4.24
CA GLN A 428 1.67 -5.19 -3.83
C GLN A 428 1.69 -4.94 -2.31
N PRO A 429 2.87 -4.98 -1.67
CA PRO A 429 3.04 -4.49 -0.30
C PRO A 429 2.45 -3.08 -0.17
N GLY A 430 1.72 -2.83 0.92
CA GLY A 430 1.00 -1.58 1.13
C GLY A 430 -0.48 -1.60 0.71
N GLY A 431 -0.97 -2.68 0.10
CA GLY A 431 -2.41 -2.87 -0.14
C GLY A 431 -2.92 -2.28 -1.45
N TYR A 432 -2.03 -1.93 -2.37
CA TYR A 432 -2.40 -1.47 -3.71
C TYR A 432 -2.45 -2.65 -4.67
N GLY A 433 -3.57 -2.79 -5.39
CA GLY A 433 -3.78 -3.87 -6.33
C GLY A 433 -4.25 -3.40 -7.70
N SER A 434 -3.92 -4.16 -8.72
CA SER A 434 -4.50 -3.96 -10.05
C SER A 434 -4.39 -5.26 -10.83
N PRO A 435 -5.36 -5.59 -11.69
CA PRO A 435 -5.11 -6.44 -12.85
C PRO A 435 -4.23 -5.71 -13.88
N SER A 436 -3.78 -6.43 -14.89
CA SER A 436 -3.20 -5.81 -16.07
C SER A 436 -4.25 -4.94 -16.79
N ILE A 437 -3.87 -3.75 -17.24
CA ILE A 437 -4.78 -2.81 -17.91
C ILE A 437 -4.24 -2.41 -19.28
N LEU A 438 -5.11 -2.35 -20.28
CA LEU A 438 -4.81 -1.77 -21.59
C LEU A 438 -5.24 -0.31 -21.62
N VAL A 439 -4.32 0.58 -21.96
CA VAL A 439 -4.52 2.01 -22.17
C VAL A 439 -4.36 2.31 -23.66
N LYS A 440 -5.29 3.10 -24.23
CA LYS A 440 -5.36 3.35 -25.67
C LYS A 440 -4.07 3.87 -26.27
N GLU A 441 -3.44 4.85 -25.62
CA GLU A 441 -2.25 5.50 -26.16
C GLU A 441 -1.44 6.22 -25.08
N LEU A 442 -0.13 5.98 -25.01
CA LEU A 442 0.84 6.76 -24.24
C LEU A 442 2.07 7.08 -25.08
N ALA A 443 2.80 8.14 -24.69
CA ALA A 443 4.08 8.46 -25.32
C ALA A 443 5.16 7.50 -24.81
N VAL A 444 5.87 6.87 -25.74
CA VAL A 444 6.99 5.96 -25.49
C VAL A 444 8.20 6.49 -26.24
N THR A 445 9.26 6.78 -25.50
CA THR A 445 10.57 7.18 -26.05
C THR A 445 11.55 6.04 -25.82
N VAL A 446 12.30 5.67 -26.85
CA VAL A 446 13.25 4.55 -26.83
C VAL A 446 14.61 5.05 -27.28
N ASP A 447 15.64 4.78 -26.47
CA ASP A 447 17.01 5.27 -26.66
C ASP A 447 17.99 4.22 -27.23
#